data_AF-A0A7J0H1P1-F1
#
_entry.id   AF-A0A7J0H1P1-F1
#
_cell.length_a   1.000
_cell.length_b   1.000
_cell.length_c   1.000
_cell.angle_alpha   90.00
_cell.angle_beta   90.00
_cell.angle_gamma   90.00
#
_symmetry.space_group_name_H-M   'P 1'
#
loop_
_entity.id
_entity.type
_entity.pdbx_description
1 polymer ?
#
loop_
_entity_poly.entity_id
_entity_poly.type
_entity_poly.pdbx_seq_one_letter_code
_entity_poly.pdbx_strand_id
1 'polypeptide(L)'
;MVRPSFGQNSPQDYLNAHNAARAQVSVGPMTWDSTVAAYAQSYANQRVSDCNLVHSDSDYGENLAKGYGSFTGVNAVNLWVAEKTH
;
A
#
# COMPACT_ATOMS: atom_id res chain seq x y z
N MET A 1 -25.81 2.48 3.69
CA MET A 1 -24.56 3.20 4.00
C MET A 1 -23.55 2.18 4.51
N VAL A 2 -22.62 1.73 3.66
CA VAL A 2 -21.59 0.76 4.04
C VAL A 2 -20.43 1.55 4.61
N ARG A 3 -20.12 1.36 5.90
CA ARG A 3 -18.87 1.84 6.49
C ARG A 3 -17.74 1.02 5.87
N PRO A 4 -16.77 1.61 5.15
CA PRO A 4 -15.56 0.88 4.80
C PRO A 4 -14.94 0.44 6.13
N SER A 5 -14.70 -0.86 6.31
CA SER A 5 -14.09 -1.33 7.55
C SER A 5 -12.71 -0.70 7.65
N PHE A 6 -12.52 0.16 8.65
CA PHE A 6 -11.22 0.75 8.99
C PHE A 6 -10.15 -0.32 9.33
N GLY A 7 -10.55 -1.58 9.50
CA GLY A 7 -9.70 -2.65 9.96
C GLY A 7 -8.80 -3.32 8.91
N GLN A 8 -8.76 -2.86 7.65
CA GLN A 8 -7.82 -3.36 6.63
C GLN A 8 -7.13 -2.22 5.84
N ASN A 9 -7.34 -0.98 6.27
CA ASN A 9 -6.79 0.24 5.66
C ASN A 9 -6.07 1.10 6.69
N SER A 10 -5.87 0.61 7.92
CA SER A 10 -5.12 1.35 8.93
C SER A 10 -3.62 1.30 8.62
N PRO A 11 -2.82 2.28 9.10
CA PRO A 11 -1.35 2.22 9.01
C PRO A 11 -0.74 0.88 9.41
N GLN A 12 -1.28 0.27 10.48
CA GLN A 12 -0.77 -0.99 11.01
C GLN A 12 -1.08 -2.17 10.09
N ASP A 13 -2.18 -2.14 9.34
CA ASP A 13 -2.53 -3.21 8.39
C ASP A 13 -1.53 -3.28 7.24
N TYR A 14 -1.17 -2.12 6.67
CA TYR A 14 -0.12 -2.02 5.65
C TYR A 14 1.23 -2.51 6.20
N LEU A 15 1.64 -2.04 7.39
CA LEU A 15 2.91 -2.45 7.99
C LEU A 15 2.96 -3.94 8.30
N ASN A 16 1.91 -4.50 8.87
CA ASN A 16 1.87 -5.91 9.25
C ASN A 16 2.02 -6.80 8.01
N ALA A 17 1.29 -6.50 6.93
CA ALA A 17 1.38 -7.27 5.69
C ALA A 17 2.79 -7.20 5.08
N HIS A 18 3.41 -6.01 5.03
CA HIS A 18 4.78 -5.86 4.53
C HIS A 18 5.79 -6.58 5.42
N ASN A 19 5.71 -6.40 6.74
CA ASN A 19 6.67 -6.97 7.67
C ASN A 19 6.57 -8.50 7.73
N ALA A 20 5.36 -9.06 7.55
CA ALA A 20 5.19 -10.50 7.38
C ALA A 20 5.91 -11.01 6.13
N ALA A 21 5.78 -10.33 4.98
CA ALA A 21 6.47 -10.72 3.76
C ALA A 21 8.01 -10.58 3.87
N ARG A 22 8.49 -9.49 4.49
CA ARG A 22 9.94 -9.27 4.72
C ARG A 22 10.54 -10.35 5.62
N ALA A 23 9.83 -10.77 6.66
CA ALA A 23 10.26 -11.83 7.57
C ALA A 23 10.42 -13.19 6.85
N GLN A 24 9.58 -13.51 5.86
CA GLN A 24 9.68 -14.76 5.08
C GLN A 24 10.99 -14.87 4.29
N VAL A 25 11.68 -13.75 4.06
CA VAL A 25 12.97 -13.68 3.36
C VAL A 25 14.08 -13.12 4.27
N SER A 26 13.89 -13.19 5.58
CA SER A 26 14.87 -12.77 6.60
C SER A 26 15.33 -11.32 6.50
N VAL A 27 14.48 -10.43 5.97
CA VAL A 27 14.72 -8.99 5.94
C VAL A 27 14.05 -8.33 7.15
N GLY A 28 14.76 -7.41 7.81
CA GLY A 28 14.27 -6.72 9.00
C GLY A 28 13.00 -5.87 8.77
N PRO A 29 12.18 -5.62 9.80
CA PRO A 29 10.90 -4.91 9.65
C PRO A 29 11.06 -3.43 9.32
N MET A 30 10.02 -2.83 8.76
CA MET A 30 9.86 -1.39 8.55
C MET A 30 8.99 -0.79 9.65
N THR A 31 9.12 0.52 9.85
CA THR A 31 8.29 1.34 10.72
C THR A 31 7.45 2.32 9.91
N TRP A 32 6.32 2.78 10.47
CA TRP A 32 5.47 3.76 9.81
C TRP A 32 6.10 5.14 9.89
N ASP A 33 6.10 5.88 8.79
CA ASP A 33 6.41 7.29 8.75
C ASP A 33 5.17 8.06 8.31
N SER A 34 4.66 8.95 9.18
CA SER A 34 3.46 9.73 8.92
C SER A 34 3.64 10.74 7.78
N THR A 35 4.86 11.19 7.51
CA THR A 35 5.19 12.09 6.39
C THR A 35 5.08 11.35 5.07
N VAL A 36 5.66 10.15 4.98
CA VAL A 36 5.56 9.28 3.78
C VAL A 36 4.10 8.90 3.52
N ALA A 37 3.35 8.57 4.57
CA ALA A 37 1.93 8.25 4.45
C ALA A 37 1.09 9.43 3.93
N ALA A 38 1.34 10.64 4.44
CA ALA A 38 0.67 11.85 3.97
C ALA A 38 1.01 12.14 2.48
N TYR A 39 2.27 11.93 2.09
CA TYR A 39 2.69 12.04 0.70
C TYR A 39 1.94 11.04 -0.20
N ALA A 40 1.95 9.75 0.15
CA ALA A 40 1.31 8.70 -0.61
C ALA A 40 -0.21 8.93 -0.76
N GLN A 41 -0.89 9.36 0.30
CA GLN A 41 -2.32 9.70 0.25
C GLN A 41 -2.60 10.90 -0.66
N SER A 42 -1.77 11.95 -0.59
CA SER A 42 -1.88 13.13 -1.46
C SER A 42 -1.71 12.75 -2.93
N TYR A 43 -0.72 11.90 -3.23
CA TYR A 43 -0.48 11.44 -4.59
C TYR A 43 -1.61 10.56 -5.12
N ALA A 44 -2.10 9.61 -4.32
CA ALA A 44 -3.26 8.78 -4.68
C ALA A 44 -4.50 9.64 -4.98
N ASN A 45 -4.74 10.71 -4.21
CA ASN A 45 -5.83 11.63 -4.45
C ASN A 45 -5.70 12.41 -5.77
N GLN A 46 -4.48 12.69 -6.24
CA GLN A 46 -4.25 13.33 -7.56
C GLN A 46 -4.58 12.39 -8.73
N ARG A 47 -4.49 11.07 -8.52
CA ARG A 47 -4.75 10.04 -9.54
C ARG A 47 -6.17 9.47 -9.49
N VAL A 48 -7.01 9.88 -8.54
CA VAL A 48 -8.36 9.28 -8.39
C VAL A 48 -9.27 9.50 -9.60
N SER A 49 -9.03 10.56 -10.39
CA SER A 49 -9.84 10.88 -11.56
C SER A 49 -9.55 9.99 -12.78
N ASP A 50 -8.30 9.54 -12.92
CA ASP A 50 -7.85 8.72 -14.05
C ASP A 50 -7.55 7.26 -13.66
N CYS A 51 -7.34 7.00 -12.37
CA CYS A 51 -6.91 5.73 -11.80
C CYS A 51 -5.72 5.11 -12.54
N ASN A 52 -4.82 5.93 -13.09
CA ASN A 52 -3.63 5.44 -13.78
C ASN A 52 -2.51 5.13 -12.79
N LEU A 53 -1.80 4.02 -13.01
CA LEU A 53 -0.64 3.60 -12.21
C LEU A 53 0.62 4.26 -12.79
N VAL A 54 0.72 5.58 -12.62
CA VAL A 54 1.88 6.37 -13.05
C VAL A 54 2.69 6.71 -11.82
N HIS A 55 4.00 6.41 -11.84
CA HIS A 55 4.87 6.72 -10.72
C HIS A 55 4.99 8.22 -10.47
N SER A 56 5.13 8.60 -9.19
CA SER A 56 5.46 9.97 -8.81
C SER A 56 6.92 10.31 -9.09
N ASP A 57 7.22 11.61 -9.20
CA ASP A 57 8.60 12.13 -9.29
C ASP A 57 9.20 12.39 -7.89
N SER A 58 8.95 11.50 -6.92
CA SER A 58 9.46 11.66 -5.54
C SER A 58 10.79 10.95 -5.30
N ASP A 59 11.45 11.32 -4.20
CA ASP A 59 12.65 10.65 -3.70
C ASP A 59 12.35 9.35 -2.93
N TYR A 60 11.07 8.99 -2.75
CA TYR A 60 10.67 7.76 -2.08
C TYR A 60 10.54 6.60 -3.08
N GLY A 61 10.87 5.39 -2.64
CA GLY A 61 10.47 4.18 -3.38
C GLY A 61 8.95 4.02 -3.38
N GLU A 62 8.37 3.57 -4.49
CA GLU A 62 6.91 3.58 -4.69
C GLU A 62 6.39 2.29 -5.30
N ASN A 63 5.31 1.76 -4.71
CA ASN A 63 4.46 0.75 -5.33
C ASN A 63 3.05 1.32 -5.49
N LEU A 64 2.42 1.06 -6.64
CA LEU A 64 1.07 1.52 -6.95
C LEU A 64 0.14 0.33 -7.16
N ALA A 65 -1.11 0.47 -6.71
CA ALA A 65 -2.14 -0.52 -6.91
C ALA A 65 -3.49 0.17 -7.12
N LYS A 66 -4.33 -0.46 -7.94
CA LYS A 66 -5.73 -0.11 -8.10
C LYS A 66 -6.58 -1.37 -8.13
N GLY A 67 -7.81 -1.26 -7.68
CA GLY A 67 -8.77 -2.34 -7.72
C GLY A 67 -10.20 -1.80 -7.72
N TYR A 68 -11.16 -2.70 -7.84
CA TYR A 68 -12.58 -2.38 -7.83
C TYR A 68 -13.26 -2.95 -6.58
N GLY A 69 -14.40 -2.37 -6.19
CA GLY A 69 -15.17 -2.83 -5.03
C GLY A 69 -14.43 -2.63 -3.71
N SER A 70 -14.47 -3.64 -2.83
CA SER A 70 -13.82 -3.60 -1.51
C SER A 70 -12.32 -3.86 -1.58
N PHE A 71 -11.58 -3.08 -2.38
CA PHE A 71 -10.14 -3.18 -2.50
C PHE A 71 -9.46 -2.48 -1.31
N THR A 72 -8.78 -3.25 -0.46
CA THR A 72 -8.14 -2.75 0.77
C THR A 72 -6.64 -2.58 0.61
N GLY A 73 -6.03 -1.86 1.55
CA GLY A 73 -4.58 -1.73 1.66
C GLY A 73 -3.86 -3.06 1.74
N VAL A 74 -4.38 -4.00 2.53
CA VAL A 74 -3.83 -5.36 2.62
C VAL A 74 -3.91 -6.09 1.27
N ASN A 75 -4.97 -5.87 0.48
CA ASN A 75 -5.04 -6.44 -0.87
C ASN A 75 -3.94 -5.88 -1.78
N ALA A 76 -3.64 -4.58 -1.69
CA ALA A 76 -2.54 -3.98 -2.44
C ALA A 76 -1.19 -4.57 -2.06
N VAL A 77 -0.90 -4.73 -0.76
CA VAL A 77 0.36 -5.34 -0.31
C VAL A 77 0.48 -6.79 -0.78
N ASN A 78 -0.59 -7.58 -0.64
CA ASN A 78 -0.58 -8.98 -1.07
C ASN A 78 -0.42 -9.11 -2.60
N LEU A 79 -0.95 -8.16 -3.38
CA LEU A 79 -0.74 -8.10 -4.83
C LEU A 79 0.74 -7.96 -5.17
N TRP A 80 1.45 -7.02 -4.53
CA TRP A 80 2.88 -6.83 -4.76
C TRP A 80 3.72 -8.01 -4.27
N VAL A 81 3.37 -8.60 -3.12
CA VAL A 81 4.06 -9.80 -2.60
C VAL A 81 3.90 -10.99 -3.55
N ALA A 82 2.76 -11.11 -4.23
CA ALA A 82 2.51 -12.16 -5.21
C ALA A 82 3.35 -12.03 -6.49
N GLU A 83 4.04 -10.91 -6.73
CA GLU A 83 4.98 -10.75 -7.85
C GLU A 83 6.25 -11.60 -7.67
N LYS A 84 6.48 -12.14 -6.48
CA LYS A 84 7.56 -13.07 -6.21
C LYS A 84 7.41 -14.30 -7.13
N THR A 85 8.27 -14.40 -8.14
CA THR A 85 8.40 -15.59 -8.97
C THR A 85 8.99 -16.74 -8.15
N HIS A 86 8.46 -17.95 -8.34
CA HIS A 86 8.95 -19.17 -7.71
C HIS A 86 10.38 -19.52 -8.14
#